data_AF-A0A3M2AZ59-F1
#
_entry.id   AF-A0A3M2AZ59-F1
#
_cell.length_a   1.000
_cell.length_b   1.000
_cell.length_c   1.000
_cell.angle_alpha   90.00
_cell.angle_beta   90.00
_cell.angle_gamma   90.00
#
_symmetry.space_group_name_H-M   'P 1'
#
loop_
_entity.id
_entity.type
_entity.pdbx_description
1 polymer ?
#
loop_
_entity_poly.entity_id
_entity_poly.type
_entity_poly.pdbx_seq_one_letter_code
_entity_poly.pdbx_strand_id
1 'polypeptide(L)'
;MPLAFMVWGRENTEGFYPLRVFWLLKEPHPHWVETSKDNLKMDFKETGFRQFLSLSSPYLITDAMLMFGLEYAKEKDKLIESLNPIRLTVRAKPGSYTGISHHFLGAPFELEGDDLHRAFLNEARQRLEEGGFELDVLVVCHNPYIEDLLLENLRRINQLNFKFYGV
;
A
#
# COMPACT_ATOMS: atom_id res chain seq x y z
N MET A 1 16.87 -8.37 -3.02
CA MET A 1 16.80 -7.96 -4.45
C MET A 1 15.46 -7.27 -4.71
N PRO A 2 15.42 -6.11 -5.39
CA PRO A 2 14.16 -5.48 -5.82
C PRO A 2 13.48 -6.32 -6.88
N LEU A 3 12.17 -6.50 -6.73
CA LEU A 3 11.28 -7.13 -7.71
C LEU A 3 10.64 -6.07 -8.60
N ALA A 4 10.16 -4.99 -7.99
CA ALA A 4 9.61 -3.85 -8.68
C ALA A 4 9.82 -2.57 -7.85
N PHE A 5 9.82 -1.45 -8.54
CA PHE A 5 9.91 -0.10 -8.02
C PHE A 5 8.68 0.67 -8.47
N MET A 6 8.06 1.42 -7.55
CA MET A 6 6.85 2.20 -7.83
C MET A 6 7.01 3.61 -7.30
N VAL A 7 6.62 4.59 -8.10
CA VAL A 7 6.62 6.00 -7.73
C VAL A 7 5.24 6.58 -7.95
N TRP A 8 4.73 7.30 -6.97
CA TRP A 8 3.52 8.09 -7.11
C TRP A 8 3.90 9.56 -7.18
N GLY A 9 3.31 10.28 -8.11
CA GLY A 9 3.65 11.68 -8.35
C GLY A 9 2.59 12.40 -9.15
N ARG A 10 2.97 13.58 -9.64
CA ARG A 10 2.15 14.35 -10.59
C ARG A 10 2.95 14.60 -11.84
N GLU A 11 2.38 14.27 -12.98
CA GLU A 11 2.88 14.64 -14.30
C GLU A 11 2.29 16.01 -14.67
N ASN A 12 3.17 16.96 -15.01
CA ASN A 12 2.78 18.24 -15.58
C ASN A 12 3.56 18.45 -16.90
N THR A 13 3.43 19.63 -17.51
CA THR A 13 4.09 19.95 -18.79
C THR A 13 5.62 19.98 -18.73
N GLU A 14 6.20 20.18 -17.55
CA GLU A 14 7.66 20.28 -17.34
C GLU A 14 8.29 18.93 -16.94
N GLY A 15 7.49 17.97 -16.48
CA GLY A 15 7.94 16.62 -16.16
C GLY A 15 7.12 15.93 -15.07
N PHE A 16 7.67 14.83 -14.55
CA PHE A 16 7.08 14.06 -13.47
C PHE A 16 7.70 14.42 -12.12
N TYR A 17 6.86 14.79 -11.15
CA TYR A 17 7.28 15.21 -9.81
C TYR A 17 6.92 14.12 -8.79
N PRO A 18 7.91 13.37 -8.28
CA PRO A 18 7.68 12.27 -7.35
C PRO A 18 7.27 12.79 -5.97
N LEU A 19 6.23 12.19 -5.37
CA LEU A 19 5.75 12.48 -4.02
C LEU A 19 6.01 11.33 -3.04
N ARG A 20 5.94 10.09 -3.54
CA ARG A 20 6.16 8.87 -2.77
C ARG A 20 6.89 7.83 -3.61
N VAL A 21 7.76 7.08 -2.96
CA VAL A 21 8.58 6.05 -3.60
C VAL A 21 8.49 4.75 -2.82
N PHE A 22 8.23 3.65 -3.52
CA PHE A 22 8.03 2.35 -2.95
C PHE A 22 8.86 1.27 -3.65
N TRP A 23 9.32 0.32 -2.86
CA TRP A 23 10.18 -0.78 -3.30
C TRP A 23 9.58 -2.13 -2.92
N LEU A 24 9.16 -2.91 -3.92
CA LEU A 24 8.79 -4.31 -3.74
C LEU A 24 10.06 -5.17 -3.78
N LEU A 25 10.33 -5.92 -2.71
CA LEU A 25 11.55 -6.72 -2.60
C LEU A 25 11.23 -8.20 -2.42
N LYS A 26 12.10 -9.05 -2.98
CA LYS A 26 12.00 -10.52 -2.88
C LYS A 26 12.11 -11.00 -1.44
N GLU A 27 13.07 -10.43 -0.71
CA GLU A 27 13.38 -10.75 0.68
C GLU A 27 13.46 -9.41 1.43
N PRO A 28 12.33 -8.91 1.93
CA PRO A 28 12.32 -7.69 2.72
C PRO A 28 12.83 -8.00 4.15
N HIS A 29 13.52 -7.02 4.74
CA HIS A 29 14.05 -7.18 6.10
C HIS A 29 12.90 -7.18 7.12
N PRO A 30 12.77 -8.22 7.96
CA PRO A 30 11.66 -8.36 8.88
C PRO A 30 11.60 -7.20 9.90
N HIS A 31 10.44 -6.55 9.96
CA HIS A 31 10.18 -5.36 10.78
C HIS A 31 10.39 -5.55 12.29
N TRP A 32 10.31 -6.78 12.80
CA TRP A 32 10.51 -7.09 14.23
C TRP A 32 11.98 -7.16 14.65
N VAL A 33 12.91 -7.24 13.70
CA VAL A 33 14.34 -7.31 14.01
C VAL A 33 14.88 -5.92 14.38
N GLU A 34 14.35 -4.86 13.76
CA GLU A 34 14.74 -3.47 14.06
C GLU A 34 14.16 -2.95 15.37
N THR A 35 12.99 -3.44 15.81
CA THR A 35 12.36 -3.01 17.08
C THR A 35 13.01 -3.60 18.33
N SER A 36 13.93 -4.55 18.20
CA SER A 36 14.63 -5.19 19.32
C SER A 36 15.92 -4.47 19.75
N LYS A 37 16.43 -3.54 18.93
CA LYS A 37 17.61 -2.72 19.23
C LYS A 37 17.23 -1.24 19.28
N ASP A 38 16.93 -0.81 20.50
CA ASP A 38 16.82 0.58 20.93
C ASP A 38 15.70 1.44 20.31
N ASN A 39 15.19 2.33 21.17
CA ASN A 39 14.18 3.37 20.92
C ASN A 39 14.58 4.43 19.87
N LEU A 40 15.44 4.10 18.91
CA LEU A 40 15.64 4.93 17.75
C LEU A 40 14.44 4.71 16.84
N LYS A 41 13.48 5.64 16.97
CA LYS A 41 12.58 6.05 15.89
C LYS A 41 13.44 6.33 14.65
N MET A 42 13.82 5.29 13.92
CA MET A 42 14.17 5.46 12.52
C MET A 42 12.87 5.87 11.87
N ASP A 43 12.77 7.18 11.65
CA ASP A 43 11.68 7.80 10.92
C ASP A 43 11.39 6.91 9.69
N PHE A 44 10.15 6.43 9.60
CA PHE A 44 9.55 5.68 8.50
C PHE A 44 9.65 6.38 7.12
N LYS A 45 10.43 7.44 7.00
CA LYS A 45 10.30 8.47 6.00
C LYS A 45 10.77 8.08 4.60
N GLU A 46 11.62 7.07 4.41
CA GLU A 46 12.34 7.02 3.13
C GLU A 46 12.46 5.69 2.41
N THR A 47 12.10 4.52 2.96
CA THR A 47 12.26 3.29 2.17
C THR A 47 11.22 2.19 2.43
N GLY A 48 10.38 1.98 1.41
CA GLY A 48 9.96 0.64 1.02
C GLY A 48 8.46 0.40 1.04
N PHE A 49 8.00 -0.34 0.04
CA PHE A 49 6.77 -1.14 0.05
C PHE A 49 6.92 -2.29 1.08
N ARG A 50 7.80 -2.13 2.07
CA ARG A 50 8.46 -3.21 2.80
C ARG A 50 7.50 -3.75 3.85
N GLN A 51 6.77 -4.75 3.37
CA GLN A 51 6.47 -5.98 4.12
C GLN A 51 5.24 -5.94 5.02
N PHE A 52 4.27 -5.15 4.60
CA PHE A 52 2.90 -5.30 5.05
C PHE A 52 2.00 -5.88 3.98
N LEU A 53 2.50 -6.08 2.77
CA LEU A 53 1.72 -6.57 1.64
C LEU A 53 2.21 -7.95 1.26
N SER A 54 1.31 -8.92 1.26
CA SER A 54 1.64 -10.27 0.83
C SER A 54 1.92 -10.30 -0.66
N LEU A 55 3.05 -10.86 -1.07
CA LEU A 55 3.35 -11.15 -2.49
C LEU A 55 2.35 -12.12 -3.12
N SER A 56 1.59 -12.87 -2.31
CA SER A 56 0.49 -13.71 -2.78
C SER A 56 -0.82 -12.96 -2.98
N SER A 57 -0.91 -11.68 -2.59
CA SER A 57 -2.14 -10.90 -2.73
C SER A 57 -2.37 -10.53 -4.20
N PRO A 58 -3.53 -10.87 -4.78
CA PRO A 58 -3.92 -10.37 -6.11
C PRO A 58 -4.28 -8.89 -6.09
N TYR A 59 -4.24 -8.23 -4.92
CA TYR A 59 -4.54 -6.81 -4.69
C TYR A 59 -3.30 -6.02 -4.25
N LEU A 60 -2.10 -6.50 -4.60
CA LEU A 60 -0.82 -5.95 -4.15
C LEU A 60 -0.74 -4.41 -4.23
N ILE A 61 -1.16 -3.80 -5.35
CA ILE A 61 -1.07 -2.34 -5.53
C ILE A 61 -2.23 -1.61 -4.84
N THR A 62 -3.45 -2.15 -4.93
CA THR A 62 -4.63 -1.64 -4.24
C THR A 62 -4.37 -1.56 -2.74
N ASP A 63 -3.83 -2.64 -2.17
CA ASP A 63 -3.47 -2.71 -0.77
C ASP A 63 -2.40 -1.66 -0.42
N ALA A 64 -1.38 -1.46 -1.27
CA ALA A 64 -0.39 -0.41 -1.07
C ALA A 64 -0.99 0.99 -1.02
N MET A 65 -1.94 1.29 -1.91
CA MET A 65 -2.64 2.57 -1.95
C MET A 65 -3.53 2.76 -0.71
N LEU A 66 -4.26 1.73 -0.28
CA LEU A 66 -5.03 1.77 0.98
C LEU A 66 -4.12 2.01 2.19
N MET A 67 -2.91 1.47 2.15
CA MET A 67 -1.94 1.54 3.23
C MET A 67 -1.19 2.86 3.34
N PHE A 68 -0.68 3.35 2.21
CA PHE A 68 0.31 4.41 2.17
C PHE A 68 -0.13 5.62 1.36
N GLY A 69 -1.29 5.52 0.69
CA GLY A 69 -1.79 6.54 -0.23
C GLY A 69 -3.23 6.94 0.04
N LEU A 70 -3.79 6.61 1.21
CA LEU A 70 -5.20 6.89 1.50
C LEU A 70 -5.52 8.39 1.36
N GLU A 71 -4.55 9.28 1.63
CA GLU A 71 -4.71 10.71 1.42
C GLU A 71 -4.90 11.14 -0.05
N TYR A 72 -4.56 10.27 -1.02
CA TYR A 72 -4.64 10.52 -2.45
C TYR A 72 -5.78 9.72 -3.13
N ALA A 73 -6.60 9.01 -2.36
CA ALA A 73 -7.77 8.33 -2.90
C ALA A 73 -8.91 9.33 -3.13
N LYS A 74 -9.59 9.25 -4.29
CA LYS A 74 -10.68 10.19 -4.63
C LYS A 74 -11.85 10.11 -3.65
N GLU A 75 -12.15 8.92 -3.14
CA GLU A 75 -13.22 8.68 -2.13
C GLU A 75 -12.67 8.47 -0.71
N LYS A 76 -11.63 9.23 -0.33
CA LYS A 76 -10.93 9.08 0.96
C LYS A 76 -11.86 8.93 2.17
N ASP A 77 -12.84 9.80 2.35
CA ASP A 77 -13.68 9.80 3.56
C ASP A 77 -14.49 8.51 3.69
N LYS A 78 -15.06 8.03 2.58
CA LYS A 78 -15.79 6.74 2.54
C LYS A 78 -14.85 5.55 2.77
N LEU A 79 -13.63 5.61 2.23
CA LEU A 79 -12.63 4.56 2.46
C LEU A 79 -12.20 4.50 3.93
N ILE A 80 -12.04 5.67 4.59
CA ILE A 80 -11.78 5.72 6.03
C ILE A 80 -12.93 5.07 6.80
N GLU A 81 -14.19 5.33 6.41
CA GLU A 81 -15.35 4.69 7.02
C GLU A 81 -15.35 3.16 6.85
N SER A 82 -15.10 2.65 5.64
CA SER A 82 -15.02 1.20 5.40
C SER A 82 -13.87 0.51 6.12
N LEU A 83 -12.76 1.23 6.37
CA LEU A 83 -11.61 0.70 7.12
C LEU A 83 -11.76 0.83 8.65
N ASN A 84 -12.72 1.63 9.14
CA ASN A 84 -12.91 1.85 10.58
C ASN A 84 -13.22 0.56 11.37
N PRO A 85 -14.06 -0.38 10.90
CA PRO A 85 -14.30 -1.64 11.61
C PRO A 85 -13.03 -2.45 11.85
N ILE A 86 -12.13 -2.50 10.86
CA ILE A 86 -10.80 -3.12 10.97
C ILE A 86 -9.95 -2.35 11.98
N ARG A 87 -9.99 -1.01 11.95
CA ARG A 87 -9.27 -0.15 12.89
C ARG A 87 -9.72 -0.34 14.36
N LEU A 88 -11.01 -0.61 14.60
CA LEU A 88 -11.58 -0.71 15.95
C LEU A 88 -11.38 -2.08 16.61
N THR A 89 -11.19 -3.14 15.82
CA THR A 89 -11.00 -4.51 16.33
C THR A 89 -9.56 -4.80 16.73
N VAL A 90 -8.59 -4.16 16.08
CA VAL A 90 -7.19 -4.20 16.51
C VAL A 90 -7.04 -3.28 17.73
N ARG A 91 -7.15 -3.83 18.95
CA ARG A 91 -6.99 -3.09 20.21
C ARG A 91 -5.66 -2.31 20.21
N ALA A 92 -5.73 -1.03 19.91
CA ALA A 92 -4.62 -0.10 20.07
C ALA A 92 -4.21 -0.05 21.55
N LYS A 93 -2.92 -0.21 21.84
CA LYS A 93 -2.37 0.24 23.13
C LYS A 93 -2.72 1.73 23.31
N PRO A 94 -3.16 2.17 24.51
CA PRO A 94 -3.57 3.56 24.72
C PRO A 94 -2.37 4.49 24.48
N GLY A 95 -2.50 5.48 23.57
CA GLY A 95 -1.48 6.51 23.34
C GLY A 95 -1.15 6.83 21.86
N SER A 96 -1.68 6.08 20.90
CA SER A 96 -1.41 6.25 19.46
C SER A 96 -2.63 6.83 18.72
N TYR A 97 -3.05 8.06 19.04
CA TYR A 97 -4.19 8.73 18.41
C TYR A 97 -3.82 9.73 17.30
N THR A 98 -2.58 9.72 16.82
CA THR A 98 -2.13 10.64 15.76
C THR A 98 -1.65 9.84 14.55
N GLY A 99 -2.44 9.87 13.49
CA GLY A 99 -2.13 9.21 12.22
C GLY A 99 -2.45 7.72 12.27
N ILE A 100 -2.91 7.20 11.14
CA ILE A 100 -2.92 5.76 10.85
C ILE A 100 -1.51 5.27 11.20
N SER A 101 -1.33 4.61 12.36
CA SER A 101 0.00 4.14 12.73
C SER A 101 0.39 3.17 11.62
N HIS A 102 1.60 3.32 11.09
CA HIS A 102 2.05 2.59 9.92
C HIS A 102 2.15 1.06 10.20
N HIS A 103 1.83 0.65 11.43
CA HIS A 103 1.68 -0.73 11.89
C HIS A 103 0.25 -1.29 11.72
N PHE A 104 -0.78 -0.46 11.57
CA PHE A 104 -2.19 -0.89 11.56
C PHE A 104 -2.55 -1.77 10.37
N LEU A 105 -1.96 -1.47 9.21
CA LEU A 105 -2.20 -2.25 8.00
C LEU A 105 -1.08 -3.25 7.71
N GLY A 106 -0.15 -3.40 8.65
CA GLY A 106 0.86 -4.45 8.66
C GLY A 106 0.48 -5.74 9.34
N ALA A 107 -0.34 -5.63 10.37
CA ALA A 107 -0.95 -6.76 11.05
C ALA A 107 -2.24 -7.35 10.40
N PRO A 108 -2.91 -6.78 9.38
CA PRO A 108 -4.19 -7.29 8.89
C PRO A 108 -4.01 -8.52 7.99
N PHE A 109 -2.79 -8.85 7.56
CA PHE A 109 -2.56 -10.06 6.75
C PHE A 109 -2.32 -11.31 7.59
N GLU A 110 -2.24 -11.18 8.92
CA GLU A 110 -2.47 -12.30 9.85
C GLU A 110 -3.98 -12.49 10.16
N LEU A 111 -4.89 -11.69 9.56
CA LEU A 111 -6.36 -11.87 9.66
C LEU A 111 -6.90 -12.89 8.65
N GLU A 112 -6.10 -13.85 8.19
CA GLU A 112 -6.61 -14.94 7.35
C GLU A 112 -7.67 -15.80 8.06
N GLY A 113 -7.87 -15.63 9.38
CA GLY A 113 -8.85 -16.37 10.19
C GLY A 113 -10.21 -15.69 10.46
N ASP A 114 -10.46 -14.43 10.08
CA ASP A 114 -11.73 -13.74 10.37
C ASP A 114 -12.43 -13.25 9.09
N ASP A 115 -13.48 -13.97 8.69
CA ASP A 115 -14.28 -13.70 7.48
C ASP A 115 -14.86 -12.28 7.46
N LEU A 116 -15.14 -11.71 8.64
CA LEU A 116 -15.70 -10.37 8.76
C LEU A 116 -14.69 -9.29 8.35
N HIS A 117 -13.44 -9.38 8.82
CA HIS A 117 -12.39 -8.43 8.43
C HIS A 117 -12.06 -8.53 6.95
N ARG A 118 -12.06 -9.75 6.41
CA ARG A 118 -11.86 -9.98 4.97
C ARG A 118 -12.94 -9.30 4.14
N ALA A 119 -14.20 -9.33 4.59
CA ALA A 119 -15.30 -8.65 3.92
C ALA A 119 -15.09 -7.12 3.89
N PHE A 120 -14.72 -6.51 5.03
CA PHE A 120 -14.44 -5.07 5.09
C PHE A 120 -13.23 -4.66 4.24
N LEU A 121 -12.18 -5.48 4.21
CA LEU A 121 -11.01 -5.21 3.37
C LEU A 121 -11.35 -5.29 1.88
N ASN A 122 -12.14 -6.29 1.49
CA ASN A 122 -12.60 -6.43 0.11
C ASN A 122 -13.53 -5.28 -0.31
N GLU A 123 -14.40 -4.80 0.59
CA GLU A 123 -15.20 -3.61 0.35
C GLU A 123 -14.31 -2.37 0.13
N ALA A 124 -13.30 -2.16 0.98
CA ALA A 124 -12.37 -1.05 0.82
C ALA A 124 -11.57 -1.12 -0.48
N ARG A 125 -11.10 -2.31 -0.87
CA ARG A 125 -10.44 -2.56 -2.17
C ARG A 125 -11.34 -2.17 -3.33
N GLN A 126 -12.56 -2.69 -3.34
CA GLN A 126 -13.54 -2.41 -4.39
C GLN A 126 -13.82 -0.90 -4.49
N ARG A 127 -14.03 -0.23 -3.36
CA ARG A 127 -14.25 1.22 -3.34
C ARG A 127 -13.07 2.01 -3.89
N LEU A 128 -11.84 1.62 -3.54
CA LEU A 128 -10.65 2.30 -4.08
C LEU A 128 -10.52 2.05 -5.59
N GLU A 129 -10.76 0.82 -6.04
CA GLU A 129 -10.68 0.46 -7.45
C GLU A 129 -11.76 1.16 -8.27
N GLU A 130 -12.99 1.29 -7.78
CA GLU A 130 -14.07 2.01 -8.46
C GLU A 130 -13.87 3.54 -8.40
N GLY A 131 -13.47 4.06 -7.24
CA GLY A 131 -13.31 5.48 -6.98
C GLY A 131 -12.05 6.08 -7.62
N GLY A 132 -10.97 5.30 -7.72
CA GLY A 132 -9.72 5.70 -8.34
C GLY A 132 -8.75 6.44 -7.40
N PHE A 133 -7.60 6.77 -7.97
CA PHE A 133 -6.47 7.39 -7.28
C PHE A 133 -6.06 8.70 -7.97
N GLU A 134 -5.65 9.71 -7.22
CA GLU A 134 -5.38 11.05 -7.75
C GLU A 134 -3.96 11.25 -8.30
N LEU A 135 -3.02 10.37 -7.95
CA LEU A 135 -1.63 10.48 -8.41
C LEU A 135 -1.35 9.61 -9.62
N ASP A 136 -0.43 10.07 -10.46
CA ASP A 136 0.13 9.30 -11.55
C ASP A 136 1.11 8.26 -10.98
N VAL A 137 1.07 7.05 -11.53
CA VAL A 137 1.86 5.92 -11.04
C VAL A 137 2.90 5.50 -12.07
N LEU A 138 4.17 5.53 -11.69
CA LEU A 138 5.26 4.95 -12.46
C LEU A 138 5.66 3.63 -11.82
N VAL A 139 5.69 2.54 -12.60
CA VAL A 139 6.18 1.23 -12.15
C VAL A 139 7.33 0.78 -13.03
N VAL A 140 8.43 0.39 -12.41
CA VAL A 140 9.56 -0.29 -13.04
C VAL A 140 9.65 -1.69 -12.45
N CYS A 141 9.31 -2.70 -13.24
CA CYS A 141 9.45 -4.09 -12.87
C CYS A 141 10.83 -4.61 -13.27
N HIS A 142 11.46 -5.37 -12.38
CA HIS A 142 12.75 -6.03 -12.61
C HIS A 142 12.61 -7.56 -12.67
N ASN A 143 11.38 -8.07 -12.60
CA ASN A 143 11.11 -9.50 -12.55
C ASN A 143 9.91 -9.86 -13.46
N PRO A 144 10.12 -10.63 -14.55
CA PRO A 144 9.07 -10.95 -15.51
C PRO A 144 7.92 -11.76 -14.89
N TYR A 145 8.17 -12.51 -13.81
CA TYR A 145 7.16 -13.39 -13.20
C TYR A 145 6.05 -12.65 -12.45
N ILE A 146 6.20 -11.35 -12.19
CA ILE A 146 5.20 -10.55 -11.46
C ILE A 146 4.61 -9.43 -12.31
N GLU A 147 5.02 -9.29 -13.58
CA GLU A 147 4.57 -8.19 -14.43
C GLU A 147 3.08 -8.24 -14.68
N ASP A 148 2.56 -9.42 -15.04
CA ASP A 148 1.13 -9.61 -15.29
C ASP A 148 0.31 -9.27 -14.05
N LEU A 149 0.77 -9.70 -12.87
CA LEU A 149 0.13 -9.38 -11.58
C LEU A 149 0.09 -7.87 -11.35
N LEU A 150 1.21 -7.17 -11.53
CA LEU A 150 1.29 -5.72 -11.34
C LEU A 150 0.44 -4.97 -12.35
N LEU A 151 0.48 -5.36 -13.63
CA LEU A 151 -0.32 -4.76 -14.69
C LEU A 151 -1.83 -4.96 -14.46
N GLU A 152 -2.24 -6.16 -14.06
CA GLU A 152 -3.64 -6.44 -13.72
C GLU A 152 -4.11 -5.54 -12.57
N ASN A 153 -3.29 -5.41 -11.53
CA ASN A 153 -3.57 -4.54 -10.39
C ASN A 153 -3.72 -3.06 -10.81
N LEU A 154 -2.79 -2.53 -11.61
CA LEU A 154 -2.85 -1.15 -12.10
C LEU A 154 -4.10 -0.91 -12.95
N ARG A 155 -4.44 -1.86 -13.84
CA ARG A 155 -5.60 -1.76 -14.73
C ARG A 155 -6.93 -1.88 -14.01
N ARG A 156 -6.96 -2.51 -12.82
CA ARG A 156 -8.17 -2.66 -12.02
C ARG A 156 -8.65 -1.34 -11.42
N ILE A 157 -7.73 -0.40 -11.19
CA ILE A 157 -8.04 0.89 -10.58
C ILE A 157 -8.57 1.85 -11.65
N ASN A 158 -9.82 2.26 -11.49
CA ASN A 158 -10.54 3.12 -12.42
C ASN A 158 -9.84 4.47 -12.60
N GLN A 159 -9.66 4.86 -13.85
CA GLN A 159 -9.01 6.11 -14.26
C GLN A 159 -7.60 6.30 -13.70
N LEU A 160 -6.90 5.23 -13.32
CA LEU A 160 -5.51 5.33 -12.90
C LEU A 160 -4.62 5.66 -14.12
N ASN A 161 -3.94 6.79 -14.06
CA ASN A 161 -2.89 7.09 -15.04
C ASN A 161 -1.59 6.42 -14.57
N PHE A 162 -1.03 5.54 -15.41
CA PHE A 162 0.21 4.87 -15.07
C PHE A 162 1.11 4.63 -16.28
N LYS A 163 2.42 4.60 -16.02
CA LYS A 163 3.45 4.12 -16.95
C LYS A 163 4.11 2.89 -16.35
N PHE A 164 4.25 1.85 -17.16
CA PHE A 164 4.84 0.59 -16.75
C PHE A 164 6.06 0.27 -17.62
N TYR A 165 7.17 -0.06 -16.98
CA TYR A 165 8.42 -0.46 -17.61
C TYR A 165 8.81 -1.85 -17.09
N GLY A 166 8.70 -2.86 -17.94
CA GLY A 166 9.07 -4.25 -17.64
C GLY A 166 10.42 -4.66 -18.24
N VAL A 167 10.81 -5.92 -18.01
CA VAL A 167 12.00 -6.58 -18.55
C VAL A 167 11.67 -7.39 -19.80
#